data_AF-A0A2W5H925-F1
#
_entry.id   AF-A0A2W5H925-F1
#
_cell.length_a   1.000
_cell.length_b   1.000
_cell.length_c   1.000
_cell.angle_alpha   90.00
_cell.angle_beta   90.00
_cell.angle_gamma   90.00
#
_symmetry.space_group_name_H-M   'P 1'
#
loop_
_entity.id
_entity.type
_entity.pdbx_description
1 polymer ?
#
loop_
_entity_poly.entity_id
_entity_poly.type
_entity_poly.pdbx_seq_one_letter_code
_entity_poly.pdbx_strand_id
1 'polypeptide(L)' 'MAIERTFSMIKPDATKRNLTGAITKVFEDNGLRVVASKRVWMSKREAEGFYAVHKERP' A
#
# COMPACT_ATOMS: atom_id res chain seq x y z
N MET A 1 -22.02 11.18 0.77
CA MET A 1 -20.83 11.10 -0.11
C MET A 1 -20.88 9.78 -0.87
N ALA A 2 -20.30 9.73 -2.07
CA ALA A 2 -20.19 8.48 -2.82
C ALA A 2 -19.20 7.52 -2.13
N ILE A 3 -19.36 6.20 -2.36
CA ILE A 3 -18.38 5.22 -1.90
C ILE A 3 -17.15 5.31 -2.80
N GLU A 4 -16.02 5.69 -2.22
CA GLU A 4 -14.74 5.78 -2.92
C GLU A 4 -13.87 4.54 -2.68
N ARG A 5 -12.91 4.32 -3.58
CA ARG A 5 -11.87 3.30 -3.43
C ARG A 5 -10.52 3.95 -3.63
N THR A 6 -9.60 3.65 -2.74
CA THR A 6 -8.23 4.13 -2.83
C THR A 6 -7.25 2.95 -2.78
N PHE A 7 -6.07 3.17 -3.34
CA PHE A 7 -4.97 2.21 -3.29
C PHE A 7 -4.07 2.53 -2.08
N SER A 8 -3.71 1.50 -1.33
CA SER A 8 -2.76 1.59 -0.22
C SER A 8 -1.71 0.50 -0.36
N MET A 9 -0.45 0.85 -0.02
CA MET A 9 0.69 -0.06 -0.10
C MET A 9 1.45 -0.05 1.22
N ILE A 10 1.55 -1.22 1.84
CA ILE A 10 2.41 -1.43 3.01
C ILE A 10 3.82 -1.74 2.50
N LYS A 11 4.75 -0.82 2.76
CA LYS A 11 6.13 -0.88 2.24
C LYS A 11 6.95 -2.04 2.86
N PRO A 12 8.09 -2.42 2.24
CA PRO A 12 8.91 -3.56 2.69
C PRO A 12 9.42 -3.45 4.13
N ASP A 13 9.69 -2.24 4.62
CA ASP A 13 10.17 -1.96 5.98
C ASP A 13 9.12 -2.33 7.04
N ALA A 14 7.87 -1.95 6.84
CA ALA A 14 6.76 -2.32 7.74
C ALA A 14 6.48 -3.82 7.68
N THR A 15 6.58 -4.43 6.50
CA THR A 15 6.41 -5.89 6.34
C THR A 15 7.52 -6.65 7.07
N LYS A 16 8.79 -6.22 6.96
CA LYS A 16 9.94 -6.80 7.67
C LYS A 16 9.79 -6.73 9.20
N ARG A 17 9.08 -5.72 9.70
CA ARG A 17 8.76 -5.54 11.12
C ARG A 17 7.47 -6.27 11.56
N ASN A 18 6.87 -7.09 10.69
CA ASN A 18 5.61 -7.81 10.95
C ASN A 18 4.41 -6.90 11.29
N LEU A 19 4.39 -5.66 10.76
CA LEU A 19 3.35 -4.67 11.08
C LEU A 19 2.12 -4.73 10.16
N THR A 20 2.06 -5.65 9.20
CA THR A 20 0.98 -5.71 8.20
C THR A 20 -0.41 -5.77 8.87
N GLY A 21 -0.62 -6.65 9.84
CA GLY A 21 -1.91 -6.79 10.52
C GLY A 21 -2.28 -5.56 11.35
N ALA A 22 -1.31 -4.97 12.05
CA ALA A 22 -1.54 -3.76 12.84
C ALA A 22 -1.96 -2.58 11.97
N ILE A 23 -1.33 -2.40 10.80
CA ILE A 23 -1.69 -1.34 9.85
C ILE A 23 -3.07 -1.59 9.24
N THR A 24 -3.38 -2.83 8.84
CA THR A 24 -4.72 -3.19 8.34
C THR A 24 -5.80 -2.90 9.38
N LYS A 25 -5.53 -3.25 10.65
CA LYS A 25 -6.45 -2.97 11.76
C LYS A 25 -6.74 -1.48 11.92
N VAL A 26 -5.75 -0.61 11.74
CA VAL A 26 -5.98 0.85 11.76
C VAL A 26 -6.97 1.28 10.68
N PHE A 27 -6.91 0.71 9.47
CA PHE A 27 -7.89 1.03 8.43
C PHE A 27 -9.30 0.59 8.82
N GLU A 28 -9.44 -0.64 9.32
CA GLU A 28 -10.72 -1.22 9.72
C GLU A 28 -11.34 -0.50 10.92
N ASP A 29 -10.54 -0.17 11.93
CA ASP A 29 -10.97 0.57 13.13
C ASP A 29 -11.44 2.00 12.79
N ASN A 30 -10.96 2.58 11.69
CA ASN A 30 -11.39 3.88 11.17
C ASN A 30 -12.50 3.78 10.11
N GLY A 31 -13.15 2.61 9.98
CA GLY A 31 -14.32 2.42 9.12
C GLY A 31 -14.01 2.19 7.63
N LEU A 32 -12.74 2.00 7.25
CA LEU A 32 -12.39 1.59 5.90
C LEU A 32 -12.53 0.07 5.74
N ARG A 33 -12.96 -0.38 4.57
CA ARG A 33 -13.07 -1.81 4.25
C ARG A 33 -11.97 -2.23 3.28
N VAL A 34 -11.15 -3.21 3.64
CA VAL A 34 -10.20 -3.84 2.71
C VAL A 34 -10.97 -4.73 1.74
N VAL A 35 -11.11 -4.28 0.49
CA VAL A 35 -11.85 -5.02 -0.55
C VAL A 35 -10.99 -6.00 -1.34
N ALA A 36 -9.68 -5.81 -1.34
CA ALA A 36 -8.69 -6.70 -1.97
C ALA A 36 -7.33 -6.49 -1.32
N SER A 37 -6.53 -7.54 -1.22
CA SER A 37 -5.12 -7.45 -0.83
C SER A 37 -4.28 -8.47 -1.60
N LYS A 38 -3.05 -8.10 -1.95
CA LYS A 38 -2.08 -8.99 -2.58
C LYS A 38 -0.69 -8.67 -2.06
N ARG A 39 0.03 -9.68 -1.58
CA ARG A 39 1.45 -9.56 -1.27
C ARG A 39 2.24 -9.79 -2.55
N VAL A 40 3.12 -8.85 -2.87
CA VAL A 40 3.98 -8.91 -4.06
C VAL A 40 5.41 -8.63 -3.66
N TRP A 41 6.34 -9.30 -4.34
CA TRP A 41 7.73 -8.89 -4.37
C TRP A 41 7.95 -8.13 -5.68
N MET A 42 7.90 -6.80 -5.62
CA MET A 42 8.05 -5.98 -6.82
C MET A 42 9.47 -6.11 -7.36
N SER A 43 9.59 -6.38 -8.66
CA SER A 43 10.83 -6.20 -9.39
C SER A 43 11.19 -4.71 -9.46
N LYS A 44 12.46 -4.42 -9.74
CA LYS A 44 12.95 -3.03 -9.91
C LYS A 44 12.15 -2.28 -10.97
N ARG A 45 11.86 -2.92 -12.10
CA ARG A 45 11.09 -2.32 -13.21
C ARG A 45 9.65 -1.97 -12.81
N GLU A 46 9.00 -2.82 -12.02
CA GLU A 46 7.64 -2.55 -11.52
C GLU A 46 7.63 -1.38 -10.54
N ALA A 47 8.61 -1.31 -9.64
CA ALA A 47 8.76 -0.19 -8.71
C ALA A 47 9.05 1.13 -9.45
N GLU A 48 9.94 1.13 -10.44
CA GLU A 48 10.24 2.30 -11.27
C GLU A 48 9.02 2.77 -12.06
N GLY A 49 8.24 1.85 -12.62
CA GLY A 49 6.98 2.17 -13.29
C GLY A 49 5.96 2.81 -12.34
N PHE A 50 5.84 2.29 -11.11
CA PHE A 50 4.92 2.80 -10.10
C PHE A 50 5.28 4.22 -9.66
N TYR A 51 6.57 4.52 -9.51
CA TYR A 51 7.07 5.84 -9.09
C TYR A 51 7.44 6.76 -10.26
N ALA A 52 7.09 6.42 -11.50
CA ALA A 52 7.45 7.21 -12.68
C ALA A 52 6.96 8.67 -12.61
N VAL A 53 5.85 8.93 -11.92
CA VAL A 53 5.31 10.29 -11.67
C VAL A 53 6.21 11.12 -10.74
N HIS A 54 7.07 10.46 -9.96
CA HIS A 54 8.06 11.11 -9.08
C HIS A 54 9.48 11.05 -9.63
N LYS A 55 9.67 10.71 -10.92
CA LYS A 55 11.00 10.56 -11.53
C LYS A 55 11.86 11.83 -11.49
N GLU A 56 11.23 13.00 -11.48
CA GLU A 56 11.91 14.30 -11.43
C GLU A 56 12.11 14.84 -10.00
N ARG A 57 11.69 14.08 -8.98
CA ARG A 57 11.95 14.44 -7.59
C ARG A 57 13.29 13.85 -7.14
N PRO A 58 14.17 14.65 -6.51
CA PRO A 58 15.47 14.17 -6.01
C PRO A 58 15.32 13.11 -4.91
#